data_AF-A0A926SQF4-F1
#
_entry.id   AF-A0A926SQF4-F1
#
_cell.length_a   1.000
_cell.length_b   1.000
_cell.length_c   1.000
_cell.angle_alpha   90.00
_cell.angle_beta   90.00
_cell.angle_gamma   90.00
#
_symmetry.space_group_name_H-M   'P 1'
#
loop_
_entity.id
_entity.type
_entity.pdbx_description
1 polymer ?
#
loop_
_entity_poly.entity_id
_entity_poly.type
_entity_poly.pdbx_seq_one_letter_code
_entity_poly.pdbx_strand_id
1 'polypeptide(L)'
;MKLDSLPPPTAINSSSFDLLDPLDIINAMIDLRAQLAELEQQVQSLQPAFYAACAALNQEKISTERAIISRRLTPGQWAYSSEIVEQEDWLKHLKSQFKQAHEPIKGREVYWLVKLLMLSTKA
;
A
#
# COMPACT_ATOMS: atom_id res chain seq x y z
N MET A 1 21.99 -39.36 -26.39
CA MET A 1 21.04 -38.58 -27.21
C MET A 1 19.84 -38.21 -26.34
N LYS A 2 19.71 -36.90 -26.11
CA LYS A 2 18.51 -36.10 -25.81
C LYS A 2 17.36 -36.72 -25.02
N LEU A 3 17.28 -36.31 -23.75
CA LEU A 3 16.04 -36.24 -22.99
C LEU A 3 15.54 -34.79 -23.15
N ASP A 4 14.67 -34.57 -24.13
CA ASP A 4 14.11 -33.26 -24.45
C ASP A 4 12.87 -32.97 -23.59
N SER A 5 12.90 -31.79 -22.94
CA SER A 5 11.77 -30.89 -22.68
C SER A 5 10.83 -31.16 -21.49
N LEU A 6 11.16 -30.54 -20.35
CA LEU A 6 10.16 -30.00 -19.42
C LEU A 6 9.40 -28.83 -20.09
N PRO A 7 8.07 -28.70 -19.92
CA PRO A 7 7.37 -27.50 -20.34
C PRO A 7 7.79 -26.30 -19.46
N PRO A 8 7.80 -25.09 -20.03
CA PRO A 8 8.25 -23.89 -19.32
C PRO A 8 7.29 -23.52 -18.18
N PRO A 9 7.77 -22.77 -17.16
CA PRO A 9 6.89 -22.14 -16.19
C PRO A 9 5.91 -21.25 -16.94
N THR A 10 4.62 -21.40 -16.61
CA THR A 10 3.51 -20.63 -17.17
C THR A 10 3.89 -19.16 -17.16
N ALA A 11 4.21 -18.65 -18.36
CA ALA A 11 4.36 -17.23 -18.57
C ALA A 11 3.04 -16.60 -18.12
N ILE A 12 3.12 -15.70 -17.15
CA ILE A 12 2.06 -14.74 -16.91
C ILE A 12 1.80 -14.12 -18.28
N ASN A 13 0.62 -14.35 -18.84
CA ASN A 13 0.20 -13.77 -20.11
C ASN A 13 0.14 -12.26 -19.91
N SER A 14 1.27 -11.60 -20.11
CA SER A 14 1.44 -10.14 -20.14
C SER A 14 0.85 -9.54 -21.43
N SER A 15 -0.06 -10.25 -22.12
CA SER A 15 -0.45 -10.02 -23.51
C SER A 15 -1.95 -9.76 -23.67
N SER A 16 -2.54 -8.93 -22.81
CA SER A 16 -3.95 -8.49 -22.95
C SER A 16 -4.15 -6.98 -22.86
N PHE A 17 -3.08 -6.20 -22.67
CA PHE A 17 -3.18 -4.73 -22.66
C PHE A 17 -2.90 -4.06 -24.01
N ASP A 18 -2.44 -4.82 -25.01
CA ASP A 18 -1.93 -4.26 -26.27
C ASP A 18 -2.99 -3.72 -27.25
N LEU A 19 -4.28 -3.76 -26.92
CA LEU A 19 -5.37 -3.27 -27.80
C LEU A 19 -6.53 -2.58 -27.07
N LEU A 20 -6.39 -2.21 -25.79
CA LEU A 20 -7.45 -1.49 -25.10
C LEU A 20 -7.40 0.00 -25.47
N ASP A 21 -8.56 0.59 -25.78
CA ASP A 21 -8.70 2.03 -25.95
C ASP A 21 -8.19 2.73 -24.67
N PRO A 22 -7.54 3.91 -24.76
CA PRO A 22 -7.03 4.61 -23.58
C PRO A 22 -8.09 4.78 -22.48
N LEU A 23 -9.36 4.95 -22.84
CA LEU A 23 -10.45 5.05 -21.87
C LEU A 23 -10.77 3.70 -21.21
N ASP A 24 -10.68 2.59 -21.95
CA ASP A 24 -10.85 1.24 -21.40
C ASP A 24 -9.76 0.91 -20.37
N ILE A 25 -8.52 1.35 -20.61
CA ILE A 25 -7.41 1.21 -19.65
C ILE A 25 -7.70 2.01 -18.37
N ILE A 26 -8.20 3.24 -18.51
CA ILE A 26 -8.58 4.09 -17.37
C ILE A 26 -9.72 3.45 -16.57
N ASN A 27 -10.76 2.95 -17.26
CA ASN A 27 -11.90 2.32 -16.61
C ASN A 27 -11.49 1.02 -15.90
N ALA A 28 -10.70 0.16 -16.54
CA ALA A 28 -10.16 -1.04 -15.92
C ALA A 28 -9.34 -0.72 -14.66
N MET A 29 -8.55 0.36 -14.69
CA MET A 29 -7.81 0.84 -13.51
C MET A 29 -8.75 1.29 -12.39
N ILE A 30 -9.83 2.02 -12.72
CA ILE A 30 -10.84 2.46 -11.74
C ILE A 30 -11.54 1.26 -11.10
N ASP A 31 -11.95 0.27 -11.90
CA ASP A 31 -12.62 -0.93 -11.42
C ASP A 31 -11.72 -1.75 -10.49
N LEU A 32 -10.45 -1.94 -10.87
CA LEU A 32 -9.47 -2.62 -10.02
C LEU A 32 -9.23 -1.87 -8.70
N ARG A 33 -9.22 -0.53 -8.74
CA ARG A 33 -9.11 0.30 -7.52
C ARG A 33 -10.32 0.16 -6.62
N ALA A 34 -11.53 0.07 -7.19
CA ALA A 34 -12.74 -0.17 -6.43
C ALA A 34 -12.73 -1.54 -5.75
N GLN A 35 -12.35 -2.59 -6.49
CA GLN A 35 -12.21 -3.96 -5.95
C GLN A 35 -11.16 -4.02 -4.84
N LEU A 36 -10.02 -3.33 -5.03
CA LEU A 36 -8.97 -3.26 -4.02
C LEU A 36 -9.46 -2.55 -2.74
N ALA A 37 -10.21 -1.44 -2.87
CA ALA A 37 -10.78 -0.75 -1.72
C ALA A 37 -11.78 -1.63 -0.94
N GLU A 38 -12.59 -2.42 -1.64
CA GLU A 38 -13.51 -3.36 -1.02
C GLU A 38 -12.75 -4.47 -0.26
N LEU A 39 -11.73 -5.04 -0.88
CA LEU A 39 -10.87 -6.05 -0.23
C LEU A 39 -10.14 -5.48 0.98
N GLU A 40 -9.60 -4.26 0.89
CA GLU A 40 -8.98 -3.56 2.02
C GLU A 40 -9.96 -3.37 3.17
N GLN A 41 -11.20 -2.97 2.88
CA GLN A 41 -12.25 -2.83 3.89
C GLN A 41 -12.58 -4.18 4.55
N GLN A 42 -12.67 -5.27 3.77
CA GLN A 42 -12.89 -6.61 4.32
C GLN A 42 -11.72 -7.04 5.22
N VAL A 43 -10.48 -6.82 4.79
CA VAL A 43 -9.28 -7.11 5.62
C VAL A 43 -9.30 -6.29 6.90
N GLN A 44 -9.64 -5.00 6.82
CA GLN A 44 -9.73 -4.12 7.99
C GLN A 44 -10.85 -4.57 8.95
N SER A 45 -11.97 -5.06 8.43
CA SER A 45 -13.06 -5.62 9.25
C SER A 45 -12.63 -6.91 10.00
N LEU A 46 -11.75 -7.72 9.41
CA LEU A 46 -11.22 -8.95 10.01
C LEU A 46 -10.09 -8.68 11.00
N GLN A 47 -9.46 -7.52 10.93
CA GLN A 47 -8.27 -7.17 11.72
C GLN A 47 -8.44 -7.36 13.24
N PRO A 48 -9.56 -6.97 13.89
CA PRO A 48 -9.74 -7.19 15.32
C PRO A 48 -9.76 -8.68 15.70
N ALA A 49 -10.49 -9.51 14.92
CA ALA A 49 -10.56 -10.95 15.15
C ALA A 49 -9.22 -11.64 14.89
N PHE A 50 -8.49 -11.20 13.85
CA PHE A 50 -7.14 -11.67 13.56
C PHE A 50 -6.19 -11.41 14.73
N TYR A 51 -6.18 -10.20 15.29
CA TYR A 51 -5.32 -9.89 16.43
C TYR A 51 -5.72 -10.64 17.70
N ALA A 52 -7.02 -10.83 17.95
CA ALA A 52 -7.49 -11.67 19.05
C ALA A 52 -7.00 -13.12 18.91
N ALA A 53 -7.06 -13.69 17.69
CA ALA A 53 -6.55 -15.03 17.41
C ALA A 53 -5.03 -15.12 17.61
N CYS A 54 -4.25 -14.16 17.10
CA CYS A 54 -2.81 -14.11 17.31
C CYS A 54 -2.45 -13.98 18.80
N ALA A 55 -3.19 -13.17 19.56
CA ALA A 55 -2.98 -13.01 21.00
C ALA A 55 -3.31 -14.30 21.78
N ALA A 56 -4.39 -15.00 21.41
CA ALA A 56 -4.78 -16.27 22.02
C ALA A 56 -3.76 -17.39 21.80
N LEU A 57 -3.13 -17.42 20.62
CA LEU A 57 -2.04 -18.36 20.33
C LEU A 57 -0.76 -18.06 21.11
N ASN A 58 -0.56 -16.79 21.52
CA ASN A 58 0.55 -16.33 22.35
C ASN A 58 1.94 -16.81 21.88
N GLN A 59 2.14 -16.89 20.56
CA GLN A 59 3.40 -17.27 19.93
C GLN A 59 4.06 -16.04 19.33
N GLU A 60 5.39 -15.93 19.47
CA GLU A 60 6.16 -14.86 18.82
C GLU A 60 6.14 -14.97 17.29
N LYS A 61 5.96 -16.19 16.78
CA LYS A 61 5.91 -16.50 15.35
C LYS A 61 4.90 -17.60 15.08
N ILE A 62 3.95 -17.36 14.18
CA ILE A 62 2.96 -18.33 13.70
C ILE A 62 3.29 -18.62 12.25
N SER A 63 3.51 -19.90 11.91
CA SER A 63 3.81 -20.33 10.54
C SER A 63 2.62 -21.10 9.97
N THR A 64 2.26 -20.78 8.73
CA THR A 64 1.25 -21.48 7.93
C THR A 64 1.86 -21.88 6.59
N GLU A 65 1.15 -22.69 5.79
CA GLU A 65 1.60 -23.05 4.43
C GLU A 65 1.74 -21.83 3.51
N ARG A 66 1.01 -20.74 3.80
CA ARG A 66 0.90 -19.56 2.91
C ARG A 66 1.67 -18.34 3.42
N ALA A 67 1.95 -18.26 4.71
CA ALA A 67 2.56 -17.08 5.32
C ALA A 67 3.20 -17.35 6.69
N ILE A 68 4.12 -16.46 7.08
CA ILE A 68 4.68 -16.37 8.42
C ILE A 68 4.20 -15.07 9.06
N ILE A 69 3.54 -15.18 10.21
CA ILE A 69 3.10 -14.05 11.03
C ILE A 69 4.09 -13.90 12.18
N SER A 70 4.65 -12.71 12.38
CA SER A 70 5.59 -12.44 13.46
C SER A 70 5.09 -11.30 14.33
N ARG A 71 5.22 -11.46 15.65
CA ARG A 71 4.92 -10.39 16.61
C ARG A 71 6.10 -9.43 16.65
N ARG A 72 5.85 -8.17 16.29
CA ARG A 72 6.82 -7.08 16.47
C ARG A 72 6.29 -6.10 17.49
N LEU A 73 7.12 -5.78 18.48
CA LEU A 73 6.90 -4.67 19.38
C LEU A 73 7.63 -3.47 18.80
N THR A 74 6.91 -2.57 18.14
CA THR A 74 7.43 -1.23 17.89
C THR A 74 7.29 -0.42 19.18
N PRO A 75 8.24 0.45 19.51
CA PRO A 75 8.02 1.44 20.55
C PRO A 75 6.68 2.14 20.26
N GLY A 76 5.81 2.22 21.29
CA GLY A 76 4.65 3.09 21.25
C GLY A 76 5.11 4.55 21.18
N GLN A 77 4.20 5.50 21.38
CA GLN A 77 4.56 6.92 21.32
C GLN A 77 5.70 7.26 22.30
N TRP A 78 6.75 7.87 21.77
CA TRP A 78 7.80 8.47 22.59
C TRP A 78 7.31 9.81 23.11
N ALA A 79 7.33 10.00 24.43
CA ALA A 79 7.08 11.31 25.03
C ALA A 79 8.32 12.19 24.87
N TYR A 80 8.54 12.70 23.64
CA TYR A 80 9.64 13.62 23.35
C TYR A 80 9.51 14.90 24.20
N SER A 81 10.64 15.48 24.59
CA SER A 81 10.65 16.79 25.25
C SER A 81 10.09 17.86 24.32
N SER A 82 9.57 18.95 24.89
CA SER A 82 9.07 20.10 24.12
C SER A 82 10.12 20.64 23.15
N GLU A 83 11.39 20.66 23.57
CA GLU A 83 12.52 21.10 22.74
C GLU A 83 12.67 20.29 21.44
N ILE A 84 12.52 18.96 21.51
CA ILE A 84 12.62 18.09 20.33
C ILE A 84 11.44 18.33 19.38
N VAL A 85 10.23 18.49 19.94
CA VAL A 85 9.02 18.77 19.16
C VAL A 85 9.15 20.12 18.44
N GLU A 86 9.59 21.17 19.15
CA GLU A 86 9.80 22.50 18.58
C GLU A 86 10.85 22.50 17.46
N GLN A 87 11.94 21.74 17.63
CA GLN A 87 12.96 21.59 16.58
C GLN A 87 12.42 20.87 15.34
N GLU A 88 11.60 19.85 15.53
CA GLU A 88 10.97 19.12 14.41
C GLU A 88 10.04 20.05 13.61
N ASP A 89 9.22 20.83 14.32
CA ASP A 89 8.28 21.77 13.69
C ASP A 89 9.02 22.91 12.98
N TRP A 90 10.09 23.42 13.58
CA TRP A 90 10.97 24.38 12.93
C TRP A 90 11.58 23.84 11.63
N LEU A 91 12.07 22.60 11.64
CA LEU A 91 12.62 21.95 10.45
C LEU A 91 11.55 21.74 9.36
N LYS A 92 10.33 21.37 9.73
CA LYS A 92 9.20 21.26 8.78
C LYS A 92 8.92 22.61 8.14
N HIS A 93 8.90 23.68 8.93
CA HIS A 93 8.68 25.03 8.44
C HIS A 93 9.77 25.48 7.45
N LEU A 94 11.05 25.33 7.82
CA LEU A 94 12.18 25.65 6.94
C LEU A 94 12.14 24.88 5.62
N LYS A 95 11.85 23.57 5.67
CA LYS A 95 11.69 22.75 4.46
C LYS A 95 10.54 23.23 3.58
N SER A 96 9.44 23.68 4.17
CA SER A 96 8.29 24.24 3.44
C SER A 96 8.66 25.55 2.76
N GLN A 97 9.29 26.48 3.48
CA GLN A 97 9.76 27.75 2.91
C GLN A 97 10.75 27.52 1.76
N PHE A 98 11.70 26.61 1.92
CA PHE A 98 12.66 26.27 0.87
C PHE A 98 11.95 25.78 -0.40
N LYS A 99 10.94 24.92 -0.28
CA LYS A 99 10.17 24.43 -1.44
C LYS A 99 9.36 25.52 -2.15
N GLN A 100 8.98 26.58 -1.44
CA GLN A 100 8.27 27.72 -2.03
C GLN A 100 9.22 28.68 -2.75
N ALA A 101 10.45 28.83 -2.24
CA ALA A 101 11.43 29.77 -2.76
C ALA A 101 12.32 29.18 -3.88
N HIS A 102 12.36 27.85 -4.04
CA HIS A 102 13.24 27.18 -4.98
C HIS A 102 12.49 26.21 -5.89
N GLU A 103 12.80 26.25 -7.19
CA GLU A 103 12.33 25.24 -8.13
C GLU A 103 13.02 23.89 -7.87
N PRO A 104 12.31 22.76 -8.06
CA PRO A 104 12.92 21.44 -7.93
C PRO A 104 14.06 21.26 -8.94
N ILE A 105 15.18 20.68 -8.48
CA ILE A 105 16.41 20.49 -9.27
C ILE A 105 16.21 19.49 -10.43
N LYS A 106 15.15 18.68 -10.40
CA LYS A 106 14.77 17.76 -11.48
C LYS A 106 13.26 17.75 -11.69
N GLY A 107 12.84 18.20 -12.88
CA GLY A 107 11.55 17.91 -13.51
C GLY A 107 10.28 18.33 -12.76
N ARG A 108 9.15 18.31 -13.46
CA ARG A 108 7.82 18.22 -12.84
C ARG A 108 7.38 16.76 -12.95
N GLU A 109 7.10 16.12 -11.83
CA GLU A 109 6.49 14.78 -11.84
C GLU A 109 5.01 14.91 -12.22
N VAL A 110 4.61 14.23 -13.28
CA VAL A 110 3.19 14.06 -13.61
C VAL A 110 2.73 12.77 -12.96
N TYR A 111 1.88 12.87 -11.95
CA TYR A 111 1.21 11.73 -11.34
C TYR A 111 -0.30 11.90 -11.51
N TRP A 112 -0.98 10.81 -11.84
CA TRP A 112 -2.43 10.78 -11.97
C TRP A 112 -3.03 10.22 -10.68
N LEU A 113 -3.96 10.97 -10.08
CA LEU A 113 -4.67 10.56 -8.87
C LEU A 113 -6.05 10.03 -9.22
N VAL A 114 -6.36 8.81 -8.82
CA VAL A 114 -7.71 8.25 -8.88
C VAL A 114 -8.35 8.41 -7.50
N LYS A 115 -9.37 9.27 -7.40
CA LYS A 115 -10.18 9.42 -6.19
C LYS A 115 -11.54 8.77 -6.43
N LEU A 116 -11.79 7.64 -5.78
CA LEU A 116 -13.10 6.98 -5.83
C LEU A 116 -14.13 7.85 -5.10
N LEU A 117 -15.18 8.24 -5.81
CA LEU A 117 -16.32 8.93 -5.21
C LEU A 117 -17.20 7.86 -4.57
N MET A 118 -16.93 7.52 -3.31
CA MET A 118 -17.85 6.69 -2.53
C MET A 118 -19.22 7.40 -2.49
N LEU A 119 -20.25 6.79 -3.08
CA LEU A 119 -21.63 7.20 -2.83
C LEU A 119 -21.90 6.92 -1.35
N SER A 120 -21.89 7.98 -0.54
CA SER A 120 -22.34 7.93 0.85
C SER A 120 -23.79 7.46 0.86
N THR A 121 -24.01 6.16 1.10
CA THR A 121 -25.28 5.68 1.61
C THR A 121 -25.40 6.22 3.03
N LYS A 122 -26.04 7.38 3.15
CA LYS A 122 -26.59 7.85 4.43
C LYS A 122 -27.54 6.77 4.92
N ALA A 123 -27.27 6.28 6.12
CA ALA A 123 -28.21 5.54 6.95
C ALA A 123 -29.42 6.41 7.31
#